data_AF-A0A843KTI9-F1
#
_entry.id   AF-A0A843KTI9-F1
#
_cell.length_a   1.000
_cell.length_b   1.000
_cell.length_c   1.000
_cell.angle_alpha   90.00
_cell.angle_beta   90.00
_cell.angle_gamma   90.00
#
_symmetry.space_group_name_H-M   'P 1'
#
loop_
_entity.id
_entity.type
_entity.pdbx_description
1 polymer ?
#
loop_
_entity_poly.entity_id
_entity_poly.type
_entity_poly.pdbx_seq_one_letter_code
_entity_poly.pdbx_strand_id
1 'polypeptide(L)'
;MDDQFIFTTYRTPCYHCGNDADQVIKAVPYQAQVACSHCGATRIFIPRIEDVTKPGAFTRIGCYDLWTLVSEAKCRNCNVQGPHDLSIGCSHFTVRCRNCGFTHFYKFNLEYIAQCPLEQEE
;
A
#
# COMPACT_ATOMS: atom_id res chain seq x y z
N MET A 1 18.27 9.65 4.08
CA MET A 1 18.04 9.07 2.73
C MET A 1 16.55 8.90 2.62
N ASP A 2 15.91 9.79 1.89
CA ASP A 2 14.45 9.89 1.81
C ASP A 2 13.95 8.92 0.74
N ASP A 3 13.98 7.62 1.06
CA ASP A 3 13.50 6.53 0.20
C ASP A 3 11.95 6.44 0.20
N GLN A 4 11.28 7.55 0.51
CA GLN A 4 9.83 7.60 0.58
C GLN A 4 9.26 7.67 -0.85
N PHE A 5 8.73 6.54 -1.31
CA PHE A 5 8.21 6.44 -2.68
C PHE A 5 6.77 6.95 -2.73
N ILE A 6 5.89 6.49 -1.83
CA ILE A 6 4.48 6.89 -1.80
C ILE A 6 4.03 7.08 -0.36
N PHE A 7 3.34 8.18 -0.10
CA PHE A 7 2.62 8.46 1.13
C PHE A 7 1.28 9.10 0.78
N THR A 8 0.18 8.40 1.04
CA THR A 8 -1.16 8.89 0.74
C THR A 8 -2.18 8.32 1.72
N THR A 9 -3.41 8.82 1.68
CA THR A 9 -4.53 8.37 2.51
C THR A 9 -5.71 8.05 1.61
N TYR A 10 -6.43 6.98 1.95
CA TYR A 10 -7.66 6.60 1.25
C TYR A 10 -8.77 6.33 2.27
N ARG A 11 -9.86 7.08 2.18
CA ARG A 11 -11.00 6.94 3.09
C ARG A 11 -11.94 5.85 2.59
N THR A 12 -12.11 4.80 3.40
CA THR A 12 -12.90 3.61 3.08
C THR A 12 -13.18 2.84 4.36
N PRO A 13 -14.21 1.97 4.40
CA PRO A 13 -14.41 1.05 5.51
C PRO A 13 -13.15 0.23 5.81
N CYS A 14 -12.74 0.22 7.07
CA CYS A 14 -11.62 -0.60 7.52
C CYS A 14 -11.99 -2.08 7.45
N TYR A 15 -11.09 -2.90 6.90
CA TYR A 15 -11.28 -4.36 6.84
C TYR A 15 -11.42 -5.02 8.22
N HIS A 16 -10.90 -4.40 9.28
CA HIS A 16 -10.93 -4.94 10.64
C HIS A 16 -12.11 -4.41 11.46
N CYS A 17 -12.26 -3.09 11.62
CA CYS A 17 -13.30 -2.50 12.48
C CYS A 17 -14.58 -2.09 11.74
N GLY A 18 -14.60 -2.12 10.40
CA GLY A 18 -15.75 -1.73 9.57
C GLY A 18 -16.03 -0.22 9.51
N ASN A 19 -15.42 0.59 10.38
CA ASN A 19 -15.61 2.05 10.39
C ASN A 19 -15.04 2.69 9.11
N ASP A 20 -15.76 3.68 8.57
CA ASP A 20 -15.26 4.54 7.52
C ASP A 20 -14.16 5.47 8.08
N ALA A 21 -12.92 5.15 7.75
CA ALA A 21 -11.74 5.80 8.32
C ALA A 21 -10.61 5.89 7.28
N ASP A 22 -9.71 6.84 7.49
CA ASP A 22 -8.55 6.99 6.63
C ASP A 22 -7.63 5.78 6.74
N GLN A 23 -7.35 5.15 5.60
CA GLN A 23 -6.34 4.12 5.46
C GLN A 23 -5.05 4.80 5.02
N VAL A 24 -4.10 4.94 5.94
CA VAL A 24 -2.78 5.54 5.70
C VAL A 24 -1.93 4.54 4.91
N ILE A 25 -1.61 4.91 3.68
CA ILE A 25 -0.87 4.09 2.72
C ILE A 25 0.54 4.62 2.61
N LYS A 26 1.53 3.77 2.89
CA LYS A 26 2.95 4.07 2.73
C LYS A 26 3.60 2.99 1.89
N ALA A 27 4.30 3.35 0.83
CA ALA A 27 5.14 2.41 0.09
C ALA A 27 6.57 2.95 -0.01
N VAL A 28 7.53 2.11 0.34
CA VAL A 28 8.97 2.35 0.26
C VAL A 28 9.64 1.14 -0.43
N PRO A 29 10.90 1.24 -0.88
CA PRO A 29 11.56 0.17 -1.62
C PRO A 29 11.58 -1.21 -0.95
N TYR A 30 11.60 -1.26 0.37
CA TYR A 30 11.70 -2.51 1.13
C TYR A 30 10.40 -2.93 1.85
N GLN A 31 9.35 -2.10 1.79
CA GLN A 31 8.09 -2.37 2.50
C GLN A 31 6.94 -1.52 1.93
N ALA A 32 5.72 -2.06 1.93
CA ALA A 32 4.51 -1.25 1.87
C ALA A 32 3.62 -1.53 3.08
N GLN A 33 2.87 -0.52 3.52
CA GLN A 33 2.04 -0.54 4.71
C GLN A 33 0.70 0.13 4.41
N VAL A 34 -0.36 -0.46 4.97
CA VAL A 34 -1.69 0.16 5.04
C VAL A 34 -2.15 0.09 6.48
N ALA A 35 -2.43 1.24 7.09
CA ALA A 35 -2.85 1.34 8.49
C ALA A 35 -4.16 2.12 8.62
N CYS A 36 -5.13 1.57 9.35
CA CYS A 36 -6.37 2.27 9.68
C CYS A 36 -6.12 3.34 10.73
N SER A 37 -6.50 4.58 10.47
CA SER A 37 -6.36 5.69 11.42
C SER A 37 -7.25 5.56 12.65
N HIS A 38 -8.32 4.76 12.59
CA HIS A 38 -9.28 4.62 13.68
C HIS A 38 -8.95 3.50 14.68
N CYS A 39 -8.63 2.29 14.20
CA CYS A 39 -8.36 1.13 15.07
C CYS A 39 -6.88 0.70 15.06
N GLY A 40 -6.01 1.35 14.29
CA GLY A 40 -4.60 0.98 14.17
C GLY A 40 -4.33 -0.37 13.48
N ALA A 41 -5.36 -1.04 12.95
CA ALA A 41 -5.20 -2.27 12.18
C ALA A 41 -4.28 -2.00 10.98
N THR A 42 -3.19 -2.76 10.92
CA THR A 42 -2.06 -2.51 10.03
C THR A 42 -1.69 -3.77 9.27
N ARG A 43 -1.61 -3.66 7.94
CA ARG A 43 -1.09 -4.70 7.04
C ARG A 43 0.26 -4.29 6.50
N ILE A 44 1.21 -5.22 6.56
CA ILE A 44 2.56 -5.05 6.04
C ILE A 44 2.76 -5.96 4.83
N PHE A 45 3.31 -5.39 3.77
CA PHE A 45 3.65 -6.05 2.53
C PHE A 45 5.15 -5.92 2.28
N ILE A 46 5.79 -7.00 1.84
CA ILE A 46 7.22 -7.04 1.52
C ILE A 46 7.43 -7.20 0.01
N PRO A 47 8.51 -6.64 -0.55
CA PRO A 47 8.85 -6.81 -1.97
C PRO A 47 8.87 -8.28 -2.37
N ARG A 48 8.33 -8.55 -3.55
CA ARG A 48 8.36 -9.88 -4.17
C ARG A 48 9.14 -9.85 -5.46
N ILE A 49 8.74 -8.99 -6.40
CA ILE A 49 9.33 -8.86 -7.74
C ILE A 49 9.25 -7.39 -8.16
N GLU A 50 10.25 -6.93 -8.90
CA GLU A 50 10.23 -5.67 -9.66
C GLU A 50 10.26 -6.02 -11.15
N ASP A 51 9.43 -5.35 -11.95
CA ASP A 51 9.33 -5.62 -13.38
C ASP A 51 9.14 -4.31 -14.16
N VAL A 52 9.66 -4.24 -15.38
CA VAL A 52 9.51 -3.10 -16.31
C VAL A 52 8.70 -3.51 -17.54
N THR A 53 8.38 -4.80 -17.69
CA THR A 53 7.63 -5.35 -18.83
C THR A 53 6.12 -5.15 -18.69
N LYS A 54 5.36 -5.61 -19.71
CA LYS A 54 3.96 -5.22 -20.00
C LYS A 54 3.06 -5.19 -18.76
N PRO A 55 2.09 -4.24 -18.71
CA PRO A 55 1.12 -4.14 -17.62
C PRO A 55 0.49 -5.49 -17.30
N GLY A 56 0.77 -5.99 -16.10
CA GLY A 56 0.15 -7.17 -15.54
C GLY A 56 -0.17 -6.91 -14.08
N ALA A 57 -1.42 -7.11 -13.69
CA ALA A 57 -1.78 -7.17 -12.29
C ALA A 57 -1.54 -8.60 -11.80
N PHE A 58 -0.64 -8.80 -10.83
CA PHE A 58 -0.58 -10.05 -10.06
C PHE A 58 -1.69 -10.07 -9.00
N THR A 59 -2.93 -9.82 -9.42
CA THR A 59 -4.12 -9.88 -8.55
C THR A 59 -4.66 -11.31 -8.61
N ARG A 60 -4.38 -12.13 -7.59
CA ARG A 60 -5.24 -13.29 -7.32
C ARG A 60 -6.60 -12.74 -6.88
N ILE A 61 -7.70 -13.40 -7.27
CA ILE A 61 -9.05 -13.08 -6.78
C ILE A 61 -8.97 -13.05 -5.25
N GLY A 62 -9.11 -11.86 -4.69
CA GLY A 62 -8.82 -11.56 -3.30
C GLY A 62 -10.05 -11.76 -2.41
N CYS A 63 -9.78 -11.80 -1.10
CA CYS A 63 -10.76 -11.86 -0.04
C CYS A 63 -11.46 -10.53 0.26
N TYR A 64 -10.95 -9.41 -0.27
CA TYR A 64 -11.52 -8.06 -0.15
C TYR A 64 -11.51 -7.36 -1.50
N ASP A 65 -12.30 -6.29 -1.61
CA ASP A 65 -12.30 -5.41 -2.77
C ASP A 65 -10.91 -4.89 -3.10
N LEU A 66 -10.61 -4.83 -4.39
CA LEU A 66 -9.36 -4.30 -4.90
C LEU A 66 -9.43 -2.76 -4.90
N TRP A 67 -8.60 -2.11 -4.11
CA TRP A 67 -8.46 -0.66 -4.19
C TRP A 67 -7.54 -0.29 -5.34
N THR A 68 -8.06 0.55 -6.24
CA THR A 68 -7.31 1.07 -7.39
C THR A 68 -7.18 2.57 -7.23
N LEU A 69 -5.98 3.05 -6.89
CA LEU A 69 -5.71 4.43 -6.52
C LEU A 69 -4.61 5.02 -7.41
N VAL A 70 -4.48 6.34 -7.41
CA VAL A 70 -3.40 7.06 -8.09
C VAL A 70 -2.72 7.97 -7.09
N SER A 71 -1.39 7.93 -7.06
CA SER A 71 -0.58 8.85 -6.24
C SER A 71 0.57 9.40 -7.05
N GLU A 72 0.93 10.66 -6.81
CA GLU A 72 2.14 11.24 -7.39
C GLU A 72 3.37 10.86 -6.55
N ALA A 73 4.45 10.50 -7.24
CA ALA A 73 5.70 10.06 -6.62
C ALA A 73 6.87 10.16 -7.61
N LYS A 74 8.09 10.24 -7.07
CA LYS A 74 9.31 10.17 -7.89
C LYS A 74 9.61 8.71 -8.20
N CYS A 75 9.57 8.32 -9.48
CA CYS A 75 9.85 6.96 -9.92
C CYS A 75 11.29 6.53 -9.54
N ARG A 76 11.48 5.37 -8.91
CA ARG A 76 12.82 4.86 -8.57
C ARG A 76 13.62 4.35 -9.78
N ASN A 77 12.93 4.01 -10.86
CA ASN A 77 13.56 3.53 -12.09
C ASN A 77 13.91 4.68 -13.04
N CYS A 78 12.93 5.50 -13.43
CA CYS A 78 13.16 6.61 -14.38
C CYS A 78 13.44 7.97 -13.71
N ASN A 79 13.37 8.08 -12.39
CA ASN A 79 13.60 9.31 -11.63
C ASN A 79 12.66 10.49 -11.94
N VAL A 80 11.63 10.27 -12.76
CA VAL A 80 10.61 11.28 -13.08
C VAL A 80 9.55 11.32 -11.97
N GLN A 81 9.24 12.53 -11.51
CA GLN A 81 8.07 12.80 -10.67
C GLN A 81 6.81 12.66 -11.52
N GLY A 82 5.88 11.79 -11.12
CA GLY A 82 4.65 11.60 -11.88
C GLY A 82 3.69 10.60 -11.26
N PRO A 83 2.57 10.33 -11.95
CA PRO A 83 1.52 9.46 -11.43
C PRO A 83 1.95 7.99 -11.39
N HIS A 84 1.65 7.36 -10.26
CA HIS A 84 1.81 5.95 -10.02
C HIS A 84 0.45 5.31 -9.71
N ASP A 85 0.16 4.20 -10.37
CA ASP A 85 -1.02 3.38 -10.09
C ASP A 85 -0.75 2.51 -8.87
N LEU A 86 -1.71 2.47 -7.94
CA LEU A 86 -1.69 1.61 -6.78
C LEU A 86 -2.81 0.59 -6.90
N SER A 87 -2.46 -0.68 -6.74
CA SER A 87 -3.43 -1.77 -6.65
C SER A 87 -3.23 -2.50 -5.33
N ILE A 88 -4.12 -2.26 -4.38
CA ILE A 88 -4.04 -2.75 -3.01
C ILE A 88 -5.18 -3.74 -2.79
N GLY A 89 -4.83 -5.02 -2.66
CA GLY A 89 -5.76 -6.08 -2.35
C GLY A 89 -5.57 -6.62 -0.95
N CYS A 90 -6.16 -7.79 -0.67
CA CYS A 90 -6.00 -8.40 0.64
C CYS A 90 -4.60 -8.99 0.87
N SER A 91 -4.01 -9.60 -0.16
CA SER A 91 -2.72 -10.29 -0.08
C SER A 91 -1.62 -9.71 -0.97
N HIS A 92 -1.88 -8.61 -1.68
CA HIS A 92 -0.93 -8.00 -2.60
C HIS A 92 -1.03 -6.46 -2.56
N PHE A 93 0.09 -5.82 -2.86
CA PHE A 93 0.18 -4.39 -3.10
C PHE A 93 1.03 -4.21 -4.35
N THR A 94 0.56 -3.46 -5.33
CA THR A 94 1.33 -3.13 -6.54
C THR A 94 1.45 -1.63 -6.68
N VAL A 95 2.65 -1.16 -7.00
CA VAL A 95 2.89 0.22 -7.43
C VAL A 95 3.43 0.21 -8.85
N ARG A 96 2.80 0.94 -9.77
CA ARG A 96 3.25 1.03 -11.16
C ARG A 96 3.46 2.47 -11.59
N CYS A 97 4.64 2.79 -12.08
CA CYS A 97 4.94 4.06 -12.71
C CYS A 97 4.27 4.15 -14.08
N ARG A 98 3.45 5.18 -14.32
CA ARG A 98 2.83 5.41 -15.63
C ARG A 98 3.82 5.87 -16.71
N ASN A 99 4.96 6.46 -16.31
CA ASN A 99 5.95 6.99 -17.25
C ASN A 99 6.80 5.90 -17.91
N CYS A 100 7.44 5.02 -17.10
CA CYS A 100 8.35 3.99 -17.63
C CYS A 100 7.84 2.56 -17.47
N GLY A 101 6.64 2.36 -16.94
CA GLY A 101 6.05 1.03 -16.73
C GLY A 101 6.65 0.23 -15.56
N PHE A 102 7.67 0.76 -14.89
CA PHE A 102 8.26 0.13 -13.70
C PHE A 102 7.19 -0.19 -12.68
N THR A 103 7.08 -1.47 -12.34
CA THR A 103 6.08 -2.03 -11.46
C THR A 103 6.77 -2.75 -10.32
N HIS A 104 6.41 -2.36 -9.10
CA HIS A 104 6.90 -2.97 -7.88
C HIS A 104 5.77 -3.77 -7.23
N PHE A 105 5.97 -5.08 -7.15
CA PHE A 105 5.01 -6.00 -6.57
C PHE A 105 5.44 -6.37 -5.15
N TYR A 106 4.56 -6.11 -4.19
CA TYR A 106 4.69 -6.55 -2.82
C TYR A 106 3.67 -7.64 -2.53
N LYS A 107 4.07 -8.61 -1.70
CA LYS A 107 3.20 -9.66 -1.16
C LYS A 107 2.91 -9.36 0.31
N PHE A 108 1.75 -9.79 0.77
CA PHE A 108 1.43 -9.75 2.20
C PHE A 108 2.48 -10.50 3.03
N ASN A 109 2.81 -9.93 4.19
CA ASN A 109 3.75 -10.49 5.14
C ASN A 109 3.08 -10.76 6.48
N LEU A 110 2.53 -9.72 7.11
CA LEU A 110 1.90 -9.83 8.43
C LEU A 110 0.83 -8.75 8.63
N GLU A 111 0.01 -8.98 9.63
CA GLU A 111 -1.04 -8.09 10.10
C GLU A 111 -0.97 -7.96 11.62
N TYR A 112 -1.17 -6.75 12.14
CA TYR A 112 -1.23 -6.49 13.57
C TYR A 112 -2.13 -5.27 13.87
N ILE A 113 -2.53 -5.14 15.13
CA ILE A 113 -3.29 -3.99 15.64
C ILE A 113 -2.33 -3.15 16.47
N ALA A 114 -2.07 -1.92 16.04
CA ALA A 114 -1.09 -1.03 16.68
C ALA A 114 -1.64 -0.28 17.92
N GLN A 115 -2.89 -0.53 18.33
CA GLN A 115 -3.47 0.05 19.54
C GLN A 115 -3.11 -0.81 20.75
N CYS A 116 -2.46 -0.19 21.74
CA CYS A 116 -2.21 -0.83 23.02
C CYS A 116 -3.46 -0.65 23.91
N PRO A 117 -4.18 -1.72 24.30
CA PRO A 117 -5.36 -1.59 25.15
C PRO A 117 -5.05 -1.11 26.58
N LEU A 118 -3.77 -0.90 26.93
CA LEU A 118 -3.31 -0.48 28.25
C LEU A 118 -3.30 1.05 28.45
N GLU A 119 -3.66 1.85 27.44
CA GLU A 119 -3.71 3.32 27.55
C GLU A 119 -5.05 3.86 28.11
N GLN A 120 -5.90 2.99 28.71
CA GLN A 120 -7.13 3.37 29.41
C GLN A 120 -7.02 3.19 30.93
N GLU A 121 -5.96 3.71 31.54
CA GLU A 121 -5.91 3.96 32.98
C GLU A 121 -5.26 5.33 33.22
N GLU A 122 -6.07 6.39 33.14
CA GLU A 122 -5.89 7.66 33.88
C GLU A 122 -7.19 8.48 33.90
#